data_AF-A0A954U4I4-F1
#
_entry.id   AF-A0A954U4I4-F1
#
_cell.length_a   1.000
_cell.length_b   1.000
_cell.length_c   1.000
_cell.angle_alpha   90.00
_cell.angle_beta   90.00
_cell.angle_gamma   90.00
#
_symmetry.space_group_name_H-M   'P 1'
#
loop_
_entity.id
_entity.type
_entity.pdbx_description
1 polymer ?
#
loop_
_entity_poly.entity_id
_entity_poly.type
_entity_poly.pdbx_seq_one_letter_code
_entity_poly.pdbx_strand_id
1 'polypeptide(L)' 'TDPKLGPLANHGGPTKTYALLEGSPAIDAAAPSSINVDQRGQPFTRSIDGNVDGDAKPDIGAFEFNAK' A
#
# COMPACT_ATOMS: atom_id res chain seq x y z
N THR A 1 -1.26 -2.92 18.00
CA THR A 1 -2.07 -3.96 17.32
C THR A 1 -1.21 -4.65 16.29
N ASP A 2 -1.59 -5.85 15.84
CA ASP A 2 -0.89 -6.60 14.77
C ASP A 2 -0.89 -5.78 13.46
N PRO A 3 0.29 -5.53 12.84
CA PRO A 3 0.37 -4.77 11.58
C PRO A 3 -0.16 -5.55 10.37
N LYS A 4 -0.40 -6.87 10.49
CA LYS A 4 -0.91 -7.75 9.42
C LYS A 4 -0.13 -7.59 8.11
N LEU A 5 1.16 -7.91 8.17
CA LEU A 5 2.07 -7.87 7.02
C LEU A 5 2.37 -9.28 6.53
N GLY A 6 2.48 -9.45 5.21
CA GLY A 6 3.10 -10.62 4.60
C GLY A 6 4.62 -10.63 4.84
N PRO A 7 5.34 -11.71 4.48
CA PRO A 7 6.80 -11.75 4.60
C PRO A 7 7.48 -10.75 3.64
N LEU A 8 8.74 -10.41 3.96
CA LEU A 8 9.57 -9.62 3.05
C LEU A 8 9.82 -10.42 1.76
N ALA A 9 9.27 -9.94 0.64
CA ALA A 9 9.34 -10.66 -0.63
C ALA A 9 9.52 -9.70 -1.82
N ASN A 10 9.84 -10.28 -2.98
CA ASN A 10 9.90 -9.51 -4.22
C ASN A 10 8.48 -9.34 -4.77
N HIS A 11 7.98 -8.11 -4.76
CA HIS A 11 6.67 -7.74 -5.31
C HIS A 11 6.77 -6.96 -6.62
N GLY A 12 7.91 -7.05 -7.33
CA GLY A 12 8.09 -6.47 -8.66
C GLY A 12 8.77 -5.10 -8.71
N GLY A 13 9.26 -4.59 -7.57
CA GLY A 13 9.98 -3.32 -7.48
C GLY A 13 11.52 -3.46 -7.43
N PRO A 14 12.25 -2.34 -7.28
CA PRO A 14 13.71 -2.33 -7.16
C PRO A 14 14.21 -2.91 -5.83
N THR A 15 13.34 -3.06 -4.83
CA THR A 15 13.65 -3.66 -3.52
C THR A 15 12.52 -4.58 -3.07
N LYS A 16 12.82 -5.47 -2.11
CA LYS A 16 11.79 -6.30 -1.45
C LYS A 16 10.95 -5.43 -0.52
N THR A 17 9.66 -5.72 -0.44
CA THR A 17 8.70 -4.99 0.42
C THR A 17 7.89 -5.96 1.28
N TYR A 18 7.25 -5.42 2.32
CA TYR A 18 6.24 -6.12 3.11
C TYR A 18 4.87 -5.78 2.53
N ALA A 19 4.16 -6.77 1.95
CA ALA A 19 2.81 -6.56 1.46
C ALA A 19 1.83 -6.45 2.63
N LEU A 20 0.81 -5.59 2.50
CA LEU A 20 -0.29 -5.54 3.47
C LEU A 20 -1.22 -6.73 3.26
N LEU A 21 -1.66 -7.34 4.36
CA LEU A 21 -2.72 -8.34 4.35
C LEU A 21 -4.07 -7.66 4.60
N GLU A 22 -5.15 -8.36 4.24
CA GLU A 22 -6.51 -7.87 4.42
C GLU A 22 -6.80 -7.41 5.87
N GLY A 23 -7.37 -6.21 5.98
CA GLY A 23 -7.69 -5.58 7.27
C GLY A 23 -6.47 -5.10 8.06
N SER A 24 -5.32 -4.89 7.41
CA SER A 24 -4.16 -4.22 8.01
C SER A 24 -4.54 -2.80 8.46
N PRO A 25 -4.09 -2.35 9.64
CA PRO A 25 -4.32 -0.97 10.10
C PRO A 25 -3.56 0.08 9.27
N ALA A 26 -2.72 -0.34 8.33
CA ALA A 26 -2.00 0.55 7.43
C ALA A 26 -2.78 0.90 6.16
N ILE A 27 -3.88 0.19 5.87
CA ILE A 27 -4.71 0.43 4.69
C ILE A 27 -5.47 1.75 4.83
N ASP A 28 -5.41 2.63 3.81
CA ASP A 28 -6.05 3.95 3.76
C ASP A 28 -5.71 4.86 4.97
N ALA A 29 -4.54 4.68 5.57
CA ALA A 29 -4.19 5.28 6.85
C ALA A 29 -3.17 6.44 6.75
N ALA A 30 -2.56 6.67 5.58
CA ALA A 30 -1.58 7.74 5.42
C ALA A 30 -2.25 9.09 5.15
N ALA A 31 -1.51 10.16 5.46
CA ALA A 31 -1.89 11.49 5.04
C ALA A 31 -1.76 11.65 3.52
N PRO A 32 -2.50 12.59 2.89
CA PRO A 32 -2.33 12.92 1.49
C PRO A 32 -0.86 13.23 1.15
N SER A 33 -0.40 12.72 0.02
CA SER A 33 0.98 12.83 -0.43
C SER A 33 1.04 13.18 -1.91
N SER A 34 2.11 13.85 -2.34
CA SER A 34 2.40 14.07 -3.76
C SER A 34 3.08 12.87 -4.43
N ILE A 35 3.36 11.80 -3.68
CA ILE A 35 3.91 10.55 -4.20
C ILE A 35 2.77 9.72 -4.78
N ASN A 36 2.77 9.55 -6.10
CA ASN A 36 1.63 8.96 -6.81
C ASN A 36 1.74 7.44 -7.01
N VAL A 37 2.92 6.85 -6.85
CA VAL A 37 3.14 5.39 -6.96
C VAL A 37 3.89 4.86 -5.74
N ASP A 38 3.66 3.61 -5.40
CA ASP A 38 4.43 2.96 -4.33
C ASP A 38 5.84 2.56 -4.80
N GLN A 39 6.61 1.87 -3.95
CA GLN A 39 8.00 1.54 -4.29
C GLN A 39 8.16 0.58 -5.47
N ARG A 40 7.09 -0.08 -5.93
CA ARG A 40 7.10 -0.91 -7.14
C ARG A 40 7.13 -0.06 -8.42
N GLY A 41 6.71 1.21 -8.34
CA GLY A 41 6.63 2.13 -9.48
C GLY A 41 5.33 1.98 -10.26
N GLN A 42 5.30 2.50 -11.49
CA GLN A 42 4.13 2.31 -12.37
C GLN A 42 3.94 0.80 -12.68
N PRO A 43 2.71 0.29 -12.70
CA PRO A 43 1.43 1.01 -12.62
C PRO A 43 0.86 1.24 -11.20
N PHE A 44 1.54 0.79 -10.14
CA PHE A 44 1.04 0.73 -8.76
C PHE A 44 0.78 2.10 -8.10
N THR A 45 -0.39 2.67 -8.39
CA THR A 45 -0.83 3.99 -7.90
C THR A 45 -1.15 3.95 -6.40
N ARG A 46 -0.84 5.04 -5.66
CA ARG A 46 -1.09 5.12 -4.21
C ARG A 46 -2.49 5.55 -3.80
N SER A 47 -3.13 6.44 -4.54
CA SER A 47 -4.46 6.93 -4.13
C SER A 47 -5.55 5.98 -4.60
N ILE A 48 -5.69 4.84 -3.92
CA ILE A 48 -6.69 3.81 -4.20
C ILE A 48 -7.49 3.59 -2.93
N ASP A 49 -8.81 3.45 -3.07
CA ASP A 49 -9.71 3.09 -1.97
C ASP A 49 -9.54 1.60 -1.62
N GLY A 50 -8.54 1.31 -0.76
CA GLY A 50 -8.11 -0.04 -0.42
C GLY A 50 -9.06 -0.77 0.52
N ASN A 51 -9.79 -0.03 1.36
CA ASN A 51 -10.80 -0.52 2.30
C ASN A 51 -12.23 -0.44 1.73
N VAL A 52 -12.42 0.22 0.59
CA VAL A 52 -13.69 0.37 -0.14
C VAL A 52 -14.75 1.17 0.64
N ASP A 53 -14.33 2.19 1.38
CA ASP A 53 -15.21 3.09 2.15
C ASP A 53 -15.62 4.37 1.41
N GLY A 54 -15.08 4.59 0.22
CA GLY A 54 -15.32 5.75 -0.63
C GLY A 54 -14.34 6.91 -0.44
N ASP A 55 -13.35 6.80 0.46
CA ASP A 55 -12.33 7.82 0.74
C ASP A 55 -10.92 7.28 0.45
N ALA A 56 -10.53 7.32 -0.83
CA ALA A 56 -9.24 6.83 -1.30
C ALA A 56 -8.06 7.58 -0.66
N LYS A 57 -7.25 6.88 0.12
CA LYS A 57 -6.03 7.40 0.75
C LYS A 57 -4.85 6.47 0.49
N PRO A 58 -3.62 7.00 0.49
CA PRO A 58 -2.47 6.13 0.47
C PRO A 58 -2.38 5.27 1.72
N ASP A 59 -1.86 4.07 1.55
CA ASP A 59 -1.46 3.19 2.62
C ASP A 59 -0.19 3.71 3.30
N ILE A 60 -0.02 3.39 4.57
CA ILE A 60 1.24 3.66 5.26
C ILE A 60 2.31 2.68 4.78
N GLY A 61 3.42 3.22 4.26
CA GLY A 61 4.64 2.46 3.98
C GLY A 61 5.02 2.42 2.50
N ALA A 62 5.64 1.30 2.09
CA ALA A 62 6.28 1.12 0.79
C ALA A 62 5.42 0.39 -0.25
N PHE A 63 4.32 -0.22 0.18
CA PHE A 63 3.45 -1.08 -0.63
C PHE A 63 2.02 -0.61 -0.49
N GLU A 64 1.32 -0.53 -1.61
CA GLU A 64 -0.08 -0.17 -1.71
C GLU A 64 -0.96 -1.42 -1.95
N PHE A 65 -1.90 -1.67 -1.06
CA PHE A 65 -2.85 -2.76 -1.10
C PHE A 65 -3.79 -2.59 -2.30
N ASN A 66 -4.05 -3.69 -3.01
CA ASN A 66 -4.87 -3.73 -4.23
C ASN A 66 -4.47 -2.77 -5.37
N ALA A 67 -3.29 -2.15 -5.31
CA ALA A 67 -2.82 -1.32 -6.40
C ALA A 67 -2.58 -2.09 -7.70
N LYS A 68 -2.97 -1.46 -8.81
CA LYS A 68 -2.88 -1.96 -10.17
C LYS A 68 -2.35 -0.92 -11.12
#